data_AF-A0A160ILX8-F1
#
_entry.id   AF-A0A160ILX8-F1
#
_cell.length_a   1.000
_cell.length_b   1.000
_cell.length_c   1.000
_cell.angle_alpha   90.00
_cell.angle_beta   90.00
_cell.angle_gamma   90.00
#
_symmetry.space_group_name_H-M   'P 1'
#
loop_
_entity.id
_entity.type
_entity.pdbx_description
1 polymer ?
#
loop_
_entity_poly.entity_id
_entity_poly.type
_entity_poly.pdbx_seq_one_letter_code
_entity_poly.pdbx_strand_id
1 'polypeptide(L)'
;MNNPIDVFKALSNDIRLDILKWLKDPQQHFDKPTAHLSKTINEKGGICVGDIQEKANLSQSTVSQYLSMMQKAGLLESERHGKWTYYRRNEKNIQKLATYLKEEL
;
A
#
# COMPACT_ATOMS: atom_id res chain seq x y z
N MET A 1 17.54 -0.84 -4.89
CA MET A 1 16.52 -1.43 -3.99
C MET A 1 16.71 -0.73 -2.66
N ASN A 2 15.64 -0.38 -1.94
CA ASN A 2 15.83 0.15 -0.59
C ASN A 2 16.43 -0.96 0.29
N ASN A 3 17.11 -0.57 1.36
CA ASN A 3 17.79 -1.51 2.25
C ASN A 3 16.83 -2.66 2.64
N PRO A 4 17.18 -3.95 2.43
CA PRO A 4 16.32 -5.08 2.79
C PRO A 4 15.81 -5.02 4.23
N ILE A 5 16.62 -4.50 5.16
CA ILE A 5 16.23 -4.32 6.56
C ILE A 5 15.04 -3.37 6.72
N ASP A 6 14.97 -2.30 5.94
CA ASP A 6 13.85 -1.35 6.01
C ASP A 6 12.56 -1.97 5.44
N VAL A 7 12.70 -2.82 4.43
CA VAL A 7 11.59 -3.60 3.87
C VAL A 7 11.06 -4.60 4.91
N PHE A 8 11.93 -5.37 5.56
CA PHE A 8 11.51 -6.32 6.59
C PHE A 8 10.90 -5.62 7.80
N LYS A 9 11.49 -4.49 8.25
CA LYS A 9 10.89 -3.65 9.29
C LYS A 9 9.52 -3.11 8.90
N ALA A 10 9.29 -2.81 7.62
CA ALA A 10 7.99 -2.38 7.12
C ALA A 10 6.96 -3.53 7.07
N LEU A 11 7.40 -4.78 6.86
CA LEU A 11 6.55 -5.96 6.77
C LEU A 11 6.30 -6.66 8.11
N SER A 12 7.13 -6.41 9.13
CA SER A 12 7.06 -7.06 10.45
C SER A 12 5.90 -6.56 11.33
N ASN A 13 4.69 -6.49 10.78
CA ASN A 13 3.45 -6.13 11.45
C ASN A 13 2.27 -6.60 10.59
N ASP A 14 1.30 -7.22 11.23
CA ASP A 14 0.20 -7.91 10.54
C ASP A 14 -0.64 -6.96 9.69
N ILE A 15 -0.98 -5.78 10.19
CA ILE A 15 -1.78 -4.79 9.45
C ILE A 15 -1.02 -4.28 8.22
N ARG A 16 0.28 -4.00 8.32
CA ARG A 16 1.07 -3.57 7.16
C ARG A 16 1.17 -4.67 6.09
N LEU A 17 1.29 -5.92 6.52
CA LEU A 17 1.25 -7.06 5.61
C LEU A 17 -0.13 -7.20 4.95
N ASP A 18 -1.20 -7.03 5.72
CA ASP A 18 -2.57 -7.09 5.21
C ASP A 18 -2.87 -5.94 4.24
N ILE A 19 -2.37 -4.73 4.49
CA ILE A 19 -2.44 -3.62 3.52
C ILE A 19 -1.84 -4.03 2.17
N LEU A 20 -0.68 -4.71 2.14
CA LEU A 20 -0.12 -5.20 0.88
C LEU A 20 -0.99 -6.26 0.21
N LYS A 21 -1.61 -7.17 0.98
CA LYS A 21 -2.55 -8.17 0.44
C LYS A 21 -3.79 -7.48 -0.12
N TRP A 22 -4.35 -6.52 0.58
CA TRP A 22 -5.51 -5.77 0.13
C TRP A 22 -5.24 -5.01 -1.16
N LEU A 23 -4.06 -4.38 -1.25
CA LEU A 23 -3.66 -3.64 -2.45
C LEU A 23 -3.20 -4.54 -3.61
N LYS A 24 -3.01 -5.86 -3.39
CA LYS A 24 -2.75 -6.83 -4.46
C LYS A 24 -4.01 -7.13 -5.27
N ASP A 25 -5.14 -7.25 -4.58
CA ASP A 25 -6.43 -7.42 -5.23
C ASP A 25 -7.49 -6.51 -4.59
N PRO A 26 -7.45 -5.21 -4.91
CA PRO A 26 -8.33 -4.25 -4.24
C PRO A 26 -9.82 -4.53 -4.49
N GLN A 27 -10.16 -5.13 -5.62
CA GLN A 27 -11.55 -5.44 -5.99
C GLN A 27 -12.17 -6.48 -5.06
N GLN A 28 -11.38 -7.41 -4.52
CA GLN A 28 -11.84 -8.41 -3.53
C GLN A 28 -11.85 -7.90 -2.09
N HIS A 29 -11.22 -6.74 -1.83
CA HIS A 29 -10.95 -6.28 -0.47
C HIS A 29 -11.66 -4.98 -0.11
N PHE A 30 -12.14 -4.21 -1.09
CA PHE A 30 -12.84 -2.95 -0.88
C PHE A 30 -14.19 -3.00 -1.61
N ASP A 31 -15.25 -3.41 -0.90
CA ASP A 31 -16.58 -3.75 -1.46
C ASP A 31 -17.43 -2.53 -1.89
N LYS A 32 -16.86 -1.32 -1.93
CA LYS A 32 -17.63 -0.11 -2.24
C LYS A 32 -16.81 0.83 -3.12
N PRO A 33 -17.41 1.41 -4.17
CA PRO A 33 -17.09 2.78 -4.51
C PRO A 33 -17.48 3.62 -3.29
N THR A 34 -16.56 3.83 -2.34
CA THR A 34 -16.75 4.85 -1.32
C THR A 34 -17.00 6.18 -2.03
N ALA A 35 -17.71 7.11 -1.38
CA ALA A 35 -18.05 8.41 -1.93
C ALA A 35 -16.82 9.23 -2.43
N HIS A 36 -15.61 8.77 -2.14
CA HIS A 36 -14.33 9.34 -2.58
C HIS A 36 -13.73 8.67 -3.82
N LEU A 37 -14.33 7.59 -4.32
CA LEU A 37 -14.10 7.11 -5.68
C LEU A 37 -14.75 8.10 -6.66
N SER A 38 -14.08 9.23 -6.89
CA SER A 38 -14.19 9.82 -8.22
C SER A 38 -13.66 8.74 -9.15
N LYS A 39 -14.56 8.08 -9.87
CA LYS A 39 -14.49 7.54 -11.25
C LYS A 39 -13.12 7.33 -11.91
N THR A 40 -12.11 6.97 -11.12
CA THR A 40 -10.68 7.06 -11.40
C THR A 40 -9.97 5.95 -10.63
N ILE A 41 -10.52 4.75 -10.72
CA ILE A 41 -9.68 3.60 -11.09
C ILE A 41 -9.31 3.79 -12.59
N ASN A 42 -8.92 5.00 -13.02
CA ASN A 42 -8.50 5.26 -14.39
C ASN A 42 -7.01 5.00 -14.40
N GLU A 43 -6.65 3.97 -15.16
CA GLU A 43 -5.35 3.68 -15.74
C GLU A 43 -4.20 3.31 -14.77
N LYS A 44 -4.22 3.76 -13.50
CA LYS A 44 -3.14 3.52 -12.53
C LYS A 44 -3.54 2.80 -11.23
N GLY A 45 -4.83 2.68 -10.90
CA GLY A 45 -5.36 1.78 -9.85
C GLY A 45 -4.73 1.90 -8.45
N GLY A 46 -5.28 2.76 -7.60
CA GLY A 46 -4.89 2.86 -6.18
C GLY A 46 -6.10 3.08 -5.26
N ILE A 47 -5.92 2.88 -3.95
CA ILE A 47 -6.97 2.98 -2.92
C ILE A 47 -6.72 4.19 -2.03
N CYS A 48 -7.78 4.93 -1.70
CA CYS A 48 -7.69 6.11 -0.87
C CYS A 48 -7.22 5.75 0.56
N VAL A 49 -6.42 6.61 1.18
CA VAL A 49 -6.02 6.48 2.59
C VAL A 49 -7.23 6.29 3.53
N GLY A 50 -8.36 6.94 3.23
CA GLY A 50 -9.59 6.81 4.01
C GLY A 50 -10.17 5.40 3.99
N ASP A 51 -10.20 4.75 2.83
CA ASP A 51 -10.73 3.39 2.69
C ASP A 51 -9.81 2.37 3.37
N ILE A 52 -8.48 2.57 3.26
CA ILE A 52 -7.49 1.76 3.98
C ILE A 52 -7.66 1.94 5.48
N GLN A 53 -7.91 3.17 5.95
CA GLN A 53 -8.15 3.46 7.36
C GLN A 53 -9.41 2.77 7.88
N GLU A 54 -10.53 2.89 7.18
CA GLU A 54 -11.79 2.26 7.56
C GLU A 54 -11.61 0.73 7.66
N LYS A 55 -10.95 0.12 6.67
CA LYS A 55 -10.69 -1.32 6.66
C LYS A 55 -9.71 -1.78 7.74
N ALA A 56 -8.67 -0.99 8.02
CA ALA A 56 -7.70 -1.31 9.06
C ALA A 56 -8.26 -1.16 10.48
N ASN A 57 -9.38 -0.45 10.64
CA ASN A 57 -9.97 -0.12 11.94
C ASN A 57 -8.96 0.53 12.91
N LEU A 58 -8.17 1.47 12.37
CA LEU A 58 -7.14 2.21 13.11
C LEU A 58 -7.33 3.72 12.93
N SER A 59 -6.62 4.49 13.74
CA SER A 59 -6.61 5.95 13.59
C SER A 59 -5.96 6.38 12.26
N GLN A 60 -6.40 7.51 11.73
CA GLN A 60 -5.88 8.09 10.50
C GLN A 60 -4.36 8.36 10.56
N SER A 61 -3.86 8.79 11.72
CA SER A 61 -2.43 9.05 11.92
C SER A 61 -1.60 7.75 11.91
N THR A 62 -2.10 6.68 12.55
CA THR A 62 -1.46 5.36 12.53
C THR A 62 -1.36 4.81 11.10
N VAL A 63 -2.47 4.83 10.36
CA VAL A 63 -2.50 4.32 8.99
C VAL A 63 -1.62 5.17 8.07
N SER A 64 -1.65 6.49 8.21
CA SER A 64 -0.77 7.37 7.44
C SER A 64 0.71 7.12 7.72
N GLN A 65 1.07 6.87 8.98
CA GLN A 65 2.44 6.51 9.35
C GLN A 65 2.85 5.17 8.72
N TYR A 66 1.96 4.16 8.72
CA TYR A 66 2.21 2.87 8.09
C TYR A 66 2.43 3.01 6.58
N LEU A 67 1.53 3.71 5.89
CA LEU A 67 1.61 3.93 4.45
C LEU A 67 2.87 4.73 4.07
N SER A 68 3.22 5.76 4.84
CA SER A 68 4.46 6.52 4.65
C SER A 68 5.70 5.64 4.83
N MET A 69 5.72 4.78 5.85
CA MET A 69 6.83 3.86 6.09
C MET A 69 6.96 2.84 4.96
N MET A 70 5.86 2.23 4.52
CA MET A 70 5.86 1.24 3.44
C MET A 70 6.22 1.87 2.09
N GLN A 71 5.80 3.11 1.83
CA GLN A 71 6.23 3.90 0.68
C GLN A 71 7.73 4.20 0.74
N LYS A 72 8.25 4.63 1.90
CA LYS A 72 9.69 4.85 2.12
C LYS A 72 10.50 3.55 1.98
N ALA A 73 9.93 2.40 2.33
CA ALA A 73 10.53 1.09 2.08
C ALA A 73 10.45 0.66 0.59
N GLY A 74 9.75 1.44 -0.25
CA GLY A 74 9.62 1.19 -1.68
C GLY A 74 8.59 0.11 -2.03
N LEU A 75 7.76 -0.32 -1.07
CA LEU A 75 6.72 -1.33 -1.28
C LEU A 75 5.44 -0.74 -1.89
N LEU A 76 5.19 0.56 -1.65
CA LEU A 76 4.03 1.27 -2.14
C LEU A 76 4.42 2.47 -3.00
N GLU A 77 3.51 2.86 -3.89
CA GLU A 77 3.51 4.15 -4.58
C GLU A 77 2.29 4.94 -4.14
N SER A 78 2.41 6.28 -4.13
CA SER A 78 1.33 7.18 -3.75
C SER A 78 1.06 8.21 -4.84
N GLU A 79 -0.20 8.52 -5.09
CA GLU A 79 -0.63 9.60 -5.98
C GLU A 79 -1.64 10.50 -5.28
N ARG A 80 -1.53 11.82 -5.45
CA ARG A 80 -2.42 12.79 -4.81
C ARG A 80 -3.39 13.38 -5.83
N HIS A 81 -4.69 13.19 -5.60
CA HIS A 81 -5.75 13.80 -6.39
C HIS A 81 -6.57 14.73 -5.51
N GLY A 82 -6.33 16.04 -5.65
CA GLY A 82 -6.96 17.08 -4.84
C GLY A 82 -6.63 16.92 -3.35
N LYS A 83 -7.67 16.64 -2.55
CA LYS A 83 -7.55 16.47 -1.09
C LYS A 83 -7.14 15.05 -0.68
N TRP A 84 -7.21 14.08 -1.58
CA TRP A 84 -7.04 12.66 -1.25
C TRP A 84 -5.73 12.10 -1.80
N THR A 85 -5.09 11.25 -1.01
CA THR A 85 -3.91 10.48 -1.41
C THR A 85 -4.30 9.02 -1.56
N TYR A 86 -3.88 8.43 -2.67
CA TYR A 86 -4.17 7.06 -3.06
C TYR A 86 -2.88 6.26 -3.04
N TYR A 87 -2.96 5.01 -2.61
CA TYR A 87 -1.82 4.11 -2.51
C TYR A 87 -2.05 2.86 -3.37
N ARG A 88 -0.98 2.37 -3.97
CA ARG A 88 -0.94 1.10 -4.71
C ARG A 88 0.39 0.38 -4.48
N ARG A 89 0.45 -0.90 -4.82
CA ARG A 89 1.69 -1.68 -4.75
C ARG A 89 2.71 -1.19 -5.77
N ASN A 90 3.97 -1.10 -5.34
CA ASN A 90 5.09 -0.95 -6.25
C ASN A 90 5.52 -2.34 -6.76
N GLU A 91 4.84 -2.87 -7.78
CA GLU A 91 5.11 -4.23 -8.27
C GLU A 91 6.56 -4.41 -8.74
N LYS A 92 7.17 -3.36 -9.31
CA LYS A 92 8.57 -3.39 -9.73
C LYS A 92 9.52 -3.66 -8.56
N ASN A 93 9.33 -2.97 -7.43
CA ASN A 93 10.17 -3.17 -6.26
C ASN A 93 9.85 -4.45 -5.49
N ILE A 94 8.58 -4.86 -5.46
CA ILE A 94 8.19 -6.15 -4.87
C ILE A 94 8.81 -7.31 -5.67
N GLN A 95 8.83 -7.24 -7.00
CA GLN A 95 9.49 -8.25 -7.82
C GLN A 95 11.00 -8.29 -7.56
N LYS A 96 11.66 -7.12 -7.41
CA LYS A 96 13.08 -7.06 -7.03
C LYS A 96 13.34 -7.69 -5.67
N LEU A 97 12.47 -7.45 -4.68
CA LEU A 97 12.57 -8.10 -3.38
C LEU A 97 12.44 -9.63 -3.52
N ALA A 98 11.45 -10.10 -4.28
CA ALA A 98 11.26 -11.54 -4.51
C ALA A 98 12.49 -12.19 -5.18
N THR A 99 13.10 -11.50 -6.14
CA THR A 99 14.36 -11.94 -6.76
C THR A 99 15.51 -11.98 -5.76
N TYR A 100 15.70 -10.91 -4.98
CA TYR A 100 16.71 -10.87 -3.92
C TYR A 100 16.56 -12.01 -2.90
N LEU A 101 15.32 -12.26 -2.44
CA LEU A 101 15.01 -13.37 -1.52
C LEU A 101 15.32 -14.75 -2.11
N LYS A 102 15.29 -14.89 -3.43
CA LYS A 102 15.54 -16.17 -4.13
C LYS A 102 17.03 -16.38 -4.42
N GLU A 103 17.75 -15.31 -4.71
CA GLU A 103 19.14 -15.36 -5.20
C GLU A 103 20.17 -15.20 -4.08
N GLU A 104 19.85 -14.42 -3.03
CA GLU A 104 20.82 -14.00 -2.01
C GLU A 104 20.52 -14.52 -0.58
N LEU A 105 19.33 -15.10 -0.34
CA LEU A 105 18.92 -15.69 0.93
C LEU A 105 18.47 -17.15 0.73
#